data_AF-A0A938CQS3-F1
#
_entry.id   AF-A0A938CQS3-F1
#
_cell.length_a   1.000
_cell.length_b   1.000
_cell.length_c   1.000
_cell.angle_alpha   90.00
_cell.angle_beta   90.00
_cell.angle_gamma   90.00
#
_symmetry.space_group_name_H-M   'P 1'
#
loop_
_entity.id
_entity.type
_entity.pdbx_description
1 polymer ?
#
loop_
_entity_poly.entity_id
_entity_poly.type
_entity_poly.pdbx_seq_one_letter_code
_entity_poly.pdbx_strand_id
1 'polypeptide(L)'
;MAIYRNFFGHCRRWLTPQGALSLQTISYGSLRRDDPNVALMSEIFPESDLPRLEEIIIACDELFEIVTVRNDRNDYARTCET
;
A
#
# COMPACT_ATOMS: atom_id res chain seq x y z
N MET A 1 2.61 0.58 12.35
CA MET A 1 3.32 -0.73 12.35
C MET A 1 2.40 -1.91 12.66
N ALA A 2 1.77 -2.00 13.84
CA ALA A 2 0.97 -3.18 14.23
C ALA A 2 -0.21 -3.48 13.29
N ILE A 3 -0.85 -2.45 12.72
CA ILE A 3 -2.04 -2.60 11.85
C ILE A 3 -1.70 -3.36 10.56
N TYR A 4 -0.65 -2.96 9.84
CA TYR A 4 -0.26 -3.65 8.60
C TYR A 4 0.23 -5.08 8.85
N ARG A 5 0.96 -5.33 9.94
CA ARG A 5 1.36 -6.71 10.33
C ARG A 5 0.12 -7.56 10.60
N ASN A 6 -0.88 -7.02 11.29
CA ASN A 6 -2.16 -7.71 11.50
C ASN A 6 -2.90 -7.97 10.20
N PHE A 7 -2.91 -7.02 9.26
CA PHE A 7 -3.49 -7.20 7.93
C PHE A 7 -2.84 -8.39 7.20
N PHE A 8 -1.52 -8.40 7.07
CA PHE A 8 -0.81 -9.51 6.42
C PHE A 8 -0.98 -10.83 7.18
N GLY A 9 -1.04 -10.79 8.51
CA GLY A 9 -1.34 -11.95 9.34
C GLY A 9 -2.73 -12.54 9.06
N HIS A 10 -3.74 -11.70 8.82
CA HIS A 10 -5.07 -12.16 8.39
C HIS A 10 -5.02 -12.78 6.99
N CYS A 11 -4.40 -12.10 6.02
CA CYS A 11 -4.25 -12.62 4.67
C CYS A 11 -3.61 -14.01 4.65
N ARG A 12 -2.51 -14.21 5.40
CA ARG A 12 -1.82 -15.51 5.48
C ARG A 12 -2.73 -16.62 6.02
N ARG A 13 -3.62 -16.33 6.97
CA ARG A 13 -4.54 -17.34 7.53
C ARG A 13 -5.65 -17.74 6.57
N TRP A 14 -5.98 -16.88 5.59
CA TRP A 14 -6.99 -17.18 4.58
C TRP A 14 -6.43 -17.93 3.36
N LEU A 15 -5.11 -17.96 3.20
CA LEU A 15 -4.47 -18.63 2.06
C LEU A 15 -4.26 -20.12 2.33
N THR A 16 -4.43 -20.92 1.28
CA THR A 16 -3.98 -22.32 1.29
C THR A 16 -2.46 -22.38 1.35
N PRO A 17 -1.87 -23.52 1.76
CA PRO A 17 -0.43 -23.73 1.59
C PRO A 17 -0.01 -23.43 0.15
N GLN A 18 1.07 -22.66 -0.04
CA GLN A 18 1.58 -22.18 -1.33
C GLN A 18 0.65 -21.20 -2.08
N GLY A 19 -0.39 -20.67 -1.42
CA GLY A 19 -1.23 -19.61 -1.97
C GLY A 19 -0.45 -18.30 -2.13
N ALA A 20 -0.82 -17.51 -3.15
CA ALA A 20 -0.21 -16.22 -3.44
C ALA A 20 -1.13 -15.05 -3.05
N LEU A 21 -0.53 -13.96 -2.61
CA LEU A 21 -1.22 -12.70 -2.34
C LEU A 21 -0.77 -11.65 -3.36
N SER A 22 -1.73 -10.93 -3.95
CA SER A 22 -1.47 -9.69 -4.68
C SER A 22 -2.06 -8.52 -3.88
N LEU A 23 -1.25 -7.49 -3.63
CA LEU A 23 -1.68 -6.26 -2.97
C LEU A 23 -1.46 -5.08 -3.93
N GLN A 24 -2.55 -4.41 -4.30
CA GLN A 24 -2.52 -3.15 -5.02
C GLN A 24 -3.01 -2.05 -4.09
N THR A 25 -2.20 -1.00 -3.89
CA THR A 25 -2.53 0.13 -3.03
C THR A 25 -1.90 1.42 -3.51
N ILE A 26 -2.47 2.56 -3.13
CA ILE A 26 -1.88 3.89 -3.33
C ILE A 26 -0.92 4.13 -2.16
N SER A 27 0.26 4.66 -2.43
CA SER A 27 1.27 4.96 -1.40
C SER A 27 1.79 6.38 -1.56
N TYR A 28 2.39 6.93 -0.50
CA TYR A 28 3.00 8.26 -0.56
C TYR A 28 4.10 8.37 -1.64
N GLY A 29 4.75 7.27 -2.01
CA GLY A 29 5.89 7.30 -2.94
C GLY A 29 6.97 8.29 -2.49
N SER A 30 7.32 9.24 -3.37
CA SER A 30 8.30 10.30 -3.08
C SER A 30 7.69 11.54 -2.40
N LEU A 31 6.38 11.55 -2.12
CA LEU A 31 5.73 12.70 -1.49
C LEU A 31 6.15 12.83 -0.03
N ARG A 32 6.39 14.07 0.36
CA ARG A 32 6.60 14.45 1.75
C ARG A 32 5.23 14.65 2.41
N ARG A 33 5.16 14.48 3.73
CA ARG A 33 3.89 14.63 4.47
C ARG A 33 3.36 16.07 4.46
N ASP A 34 4.23 17.06 4.23
CA ASP A 34 3.92 18.48 4.10
C ASP A 34 3.60 18.90 2.65
N ASP A 35 3.52 17.94 1.71
CA ASP A 35 3.18 18.24 0.31
C ASP A 35 1.71 18.68 0.20
N PRO A 36 1.41 19.76 -0.54
CA PRO A 36 0.04 20.25 -0.73
C PRO A 36 -0.92 19.19 -1.29
N ASN A 37 -0.42 18.25 -2.10
CA ASN A 37 -1.24 17.17 -2.65
C ASN A 37 -1.68 16.18 -1.55
N VAL A 38 -0.87 16.01 -0.50
CA VAL A 38 -1.23 15.19 0.67
C VAL A 38 -2.34 15.87 1.45
N ALA A 39 -2.26 17.19 1.65
CA ALA A 39 -3.31 17.95 2.32
C ALA A 39 -4.66 17.85 1.57
N LEU A 40 -4.63 17.96 0.24
CA LEU A 40 -5.81 17.78 -0.60
C LEU A 40 -6.39 16.35 -0.50
N MET A 41 -5.54 15.32 -0.47
CA MET A 41 -6.01 13.95 -0.27
C MET A 41 -6.67 13.75 1.10
N SER A 42 -6.16 14.37 2.15
CA SER A 42 -6.77 14.33 3.48
C SER A 42 -8.11 15.07 3.56
N GLU A 43 -8.36 16.05 2.69
CA GLU A 43 -9.67 16.70 2.57
C GLU A 43 -10.70 15.79 1.88
N ILE A 44 -10.28 15.10 0.81
CA ILE A 44 -11.15 14.21 0.03
C ILE A 44 -11.40 12.88 0.76
N PHE A 45 -10.38 12.34 1.44
CA PHE A 45 -10.40 11.06 2.15
C PHE A 45 -9.86 11.20 3.59
N PRO A 46 -10.64 11.78 4.51
CA PRO A 46 -10.17 12.15 5.85
C PRO A 46 -9.75 10.96 6.73
N GLU A 47 -10.28 9.76 6.49
CA GLU A 47 -9.91 8.55 7.23
C GLU A 47 -8.75 7.76 6.58
N SER A 48 -8.24 8.21 5.43
CA SER A 48 -7.18 7.52 4.71
C SER A 48 -5.82 8.05 5.11
N ASP A 49 -4.98 7.20 5.71
CA ASP A 49 -3.53 7.39 5.75
C ASP A 49 -2.89 6.46 4.73
N LEU A 50 -2.16 7.05 3.78
CA LEU A 50 -1.48 6.28 2.76
C LEU A 50 -0.31 5.51 3.40
N PRO A 51 -0.13 4.22 3.11
CA PRO A 51 1.09 3.55 3.52
C PRO A 51 2.30 4.14 2.80
N ARG A 52 3.45 4.12 3.46
CA ARG A 52 4.74 4.12 2.76
C ARG A 52 5.15 2.69 2.39
N LEU A 53 5.95 2.56 1.34
CA LEU A 53 6.36 1.24 0.84
C LEU A 53 7.14 0.46 1.90
N GLU A 54 8.00 1.11 2.68
CA GLU A 54 8.76 0.46 3.75
C GLU A 54 7.85 -0.12 4.83
N GLU A 55 6.72 0.53 5.14
CA GLU A 55 5.77 0.03 6.14
C GLU A 55 5.10 -1.26 5.69
N ILE A 56 4.85 -1.39 4.38
CA ILE A 56 4.31 -2.59 3.75
C ILE A 56 5.36 -3.71 3.77
N ILE A 57 6.59 -3.42 3.32
CA ILE A 57 7.68 -4.40 3.24
C ILE A 57 8.02 -4.95 4.64
N ILE A 58 8.15 -4.08 5.63
CA ILE A 58 8.45 -4.49 7.02
C ILE A 58 7.29 -5.32 7.59
N ALA A 59 6.04 -4.95 7.28
CA ALA A 59 4.88 -5.67 7.80
C ALA A 59 4.68 -7.05 7.17
N CYS A 60 5.12 -7.26 5.93
CA CYS A 60 5.04 -8.57 5.27
C CYS A 60 6.23 -9.49 5.59
N ASP A 61 7.32 -8.94 6.13
CA ASP A 61 8.49 -9.71 6.54
C ASP A 61 8.11 -10.87 7.49
N GLU A 62 8.81 -12.00 7.33
CA GLU A 62 8.52 -13.31 7.96
C GLU A 62 7.18 -13.97 7.59
N LEU A 63 6.25 -13.22 6.97
CA LEU A 63 4.92 -13.72 6.59
C LEU A 63 4.85 -14.17 5.14
N PHE A 64 5.49 -13.43 4.23
CA PHE A 64 5.44 -13.67 2.79
C PHE A 64 6.82 -13.49 2.15
N GLU A 65 7.05 -14.21 1.07
CA GLU A 65 8.15 -13.94 0.14
C GLU A 65 7.68 -12.92 -0.90
N ILE A 66 8.44 -11.82 -1.06
CA ILE A 66 8.14 -10.80 -2.07
C ILE A 66 8.65 -11.28 -3.42
N VAL A 67 7.73 -11.59 -4.34
CA VAL A 67 8.08 -12.03 -5.70
C VAL A 67 8.20 -10.86 -6.67
N THR A 68 7.33 -9.85 -6.54
CA THR A 68 7.28 -8.71 -7.47
C THR A 68 6.83 -7.43 -6.74
N VAL A 69 7.51 -6.32 -7.02
CA VAL A 69 7.06 -4.96 -6.67
C VAL A 69 6.96 -4.15 -7.95
N ARG A 70 5.80 -3.53 -8.20
CA ARG A 70 5.53 -2.74 -9.41
C ARG A 70 4.88 -1.41 -9.06
N ASN A 71 5.27 -0.36 -9.78
CA ASN A 71 4.71 0.99 -9.63
C ASN A 71 4.37 1.56 -11.01
N ASP A 72 3.08 1.73 -11.27
CA ASP A 72 2.54 2.21 -12.54
C ASP A 72 1.85 3.59 -12.38
N ARG A 73 2.47 4.52 -11.65
CA ARG A 73 1.86 5.83 -11.32
C ARG A 73 1.26 6.59 -12.52
N ASN A 74 1.87 6.47 -13.69
CA ASN A 74 1.42 7.16 -14.91
C ASN A 74 0.10 6.57 -15.44
N ASP A 75 -0.13 5.28 -15.22
CA ASP A 75 -1.38 4.62 -15.61
C ASP A 75 -2.55 5.12 -14.75
N TYR A 76 -2.29 5.38 -13.47
CA TYR A 76 -3.26 5.99 -12.57
C TYR A 76 -3.58 7.44 -12.97
N ALA A 77 -2.56 8.25 -13.30
CA ALA A 77 -2.76 9.62 -13.76
C ALA A 77 -3.70 9.69 -14.99
N ARG A 78 -3.49 8.84 -15.99
CA ARG A 78 -4.38 8.73 -17.17
C ARG A 78 -5.81 8.33 -16.83
N THR A 79 -6.02 7.60 -15.73
CA THR A 79 -7.37 7.22 -15.28
C THR A 79 -8.13 8.43 -14.71
N CYS A 80 -7.40 9.42 -14.19
CA CYS A 80 -7.96 10.65 -13.63
C CYS A 80 -8.09 11.79 -14.65
N GLU A 81 -7.43 11.68 -15.80
CA GLU A 81 -7.61 12.59 -16.94
C GLU A 81 -8.97 12.29 -17.59
N THR A 82 -9.97 13.11 -17.27
CA THR A 82 -11.31 13.08 -17.90
C THR A 82 -11.61 14.42 -18.56
#